data_AF-A0A965HPS3-F1
#
_entry.id   AF-A0A965HPS3-F1
#
_cell.length_a   1.000
_cell.length_b   1.000
_cell.length_c   1.000
_cell.angle_alpha   90.00
_cell.angle_beta   90.00
_cell.angle_gamma   90.00
#
_symmetry.space_group_name_H-M   'P 1'
#
loop_
_entity.id
_entity.type
_entity.pdbx_description
1 polymer ?
#
loop_
_entity_poly.entity_id
_entity_poly.type
_entity_poly.pdbx_seq_one_letter_code
_entity_poly.pdbx_strand_id
1 'polypeptide(L)'
;DLILGGGREIFAAEKKEGRRDLEKEAEKLDYTLVFDRAGLENFPAWNTRRLLGLVAPDALPLATSGGEAGTIRLADLLRRSIETLAYNLLGYFLVVDHPLVAAAAGQNQAELAVRQLHELDRAVETARKYAGKNALILVYCPYSVGGFQFLEKSKDTATSNRRLSPLSWHNGPGKKGSDPTAFSTGRPAAPSAGFGWVAAYGRGSEQISGIMNPGELHAILSRQL
;
A
#
# COMPACT_ATOMS: atom_id res chain seq x y z
N ASP A 1 -9.94 12.38 11.58
CA ASP A 1 -9.23 13.52 10.98
C ASP A 1 -8.88 13.30 9.52
N LEU A 2 -8.47 12.12 9.08
CA LEU A 2 -8.12 11.91 7.67
C LEU A 2 -8.49 10.52 7.17
N ILE A 3 -9.12 10.46 6.00
CA ILE A 3 -9.36 9.26 5.22
C ILE A 3 -9.02 9.60 3.76
N LEU A 4 -8.05 8.92 3.16
CA LEU A 4 -7.63 9.13 1.77
C LEU A 4 -7.45 7.78 1.08
N GLY A 5 -8.08 7.60 -0.08
CA GLY A 5 -7.96 6.36 -0.83
C GLY A 5 -8.95 6.27 -1.99
N GLY A 6 -9.31 5.04 -2.32
CA GLY A 6 -10.31 4.72 -3.34
C GLY A 6 -11.70 4.43 -2.77
N GLY A 7 -12.58 3.80 -3.55
CA GLY A 7 -13.90 3.35 -3.10
C GLY A 7 -15.04 4.35 -3.30
N ARG A 8 -14.89 5.33 -4.19
CA ARG A 8 -15.96 6.30 -4.52
C ARG A 8 -17.24 5.63 -5.04
N GLU A 9 -17.12 4.49 -5.70
CA GLU A 9 -18.27 3.76 -6.24
C GLU A 9 -19.20 3.22 -5.14
N ILE A 10 -18.66 2.89 -3.96
CA ILE A 10 -19.46 2.43 -2.81
C ILE A 10 -20.39 3.55 -2.35
N PHE A 11 -19.88 4.78 -2.28
CA PHE A 11 -20.66 5.97 -1.92
C PHE A 11 -21.74 6.25 -2.95
N ALA A 12 -21.39 6.13 -4.25
CA ALA A 12 -22.35 6.29 -5.34
C ALA A 12 -23.44 5.21 -5.34
N ALA A 13 -23.10 3.96 -5.01
CA ALA A 13 -24.03 2.84 -4.91
C ALA A 13 -25.03 3.02 -3.77
N GLU A 14 -24.56 3.34 -2.55
CA GLU A 14 -25.42 3.60 -1.39
C GLU A 14 -26.43 4.73 -1.65
N LYS A 15 -25.97 5.78 -2.34
CA LYS A 15 -26.80 6.92 -2.75
C LYS A 15 -27.83 6.53 -3.81
N LYS A 16 -27.42 5.75 -4.81
CA LYS A 16 -28.30 5.26 -5.89
C LYS A 16 -29.39 4.34 -5.36
N GLU A 17 -29.07 3.52 -4.37
CA GLU A 17 -30.04 2.65 -3.70
C GLU A 17 -30.98 3.41 -2.75
N GLY A 18 -30.81 4.72 -2.59
CA GLY A 18 -31.65 5.56 -1.75
C GLY A 18 -31.49 5.29 -0.25
N ARG A 19 -30.42 4.57 0.14
CA ARG A 19 -30.17 4.21 1.53
C ARG A 19 -29.60 5.40 2.29
N ARG A 20 -28.43 5.91 1.86
CA ARG A 20 -27.70 7.01 2.52
C ARG A 20 -26.91 7.85 1.53
N ASP A 21 -26.79 9.14 1.80
CA ASP A 21 -25.90 10.05 1.05
C ASP A 21 -24.66 10.32 1.90
N LEU A 22 -23.71 9.38 1.86
CA LEU A 22 -22.52 9.38 2.72
C LEU A 22 -21.63 10.62 2.49
N GLU A 23 -21.65 11.20 1.29
CA GLU A 23 -20.95 12.45 0.99
C GLU A 23 -21.55 13.62 1.80
N LYS A 24 -22.88 13.78 1.77
CA LYS A 24 -23.57 14.81 2.56
C LYS A 24 -23.45 14.59 4.06
N GLU A 25 -23.44 13.34 4.50
CA GLU A 25 -23.23 13.01 5.91
C GLU A 25 -21.80 13.39 6.35
N ALA A 26 -20.79 13.14 5.52
CA ALA A 26 -19.43 13.57 5.78
C ALA A 26 -19.32 15.11 5.84
N GLU A 27 -19.96 15.84 4.92
CA GLU A 27 -20.02 17.31 4.97
C GLU A 27 -20.65 17.83 6.27
N LYS A 28 -21.76 17.21 6.73
CA LYS A 28 -22.39 17.54 8.02
C LYS A 28 -21.49 17.26 9.22
N LEU A 29 -20.53 16.35 9.07
CA LEU A 29 -19.50 16.03 10.06
C LEU A 29 -18.24 16.88 9.91
N ASP A 30 -18.29 17.95 9.11
CA ASP A 30 -17.22 18.93 8.86
C ASP A 30 -16.02 18.36 8.10
N TYR A 31 -16.26 17.32 7.26
CA TYR A 31 -15.23 16.81 6.35
C TYR A 31 -15.12 17.69 5.10
N THR A 32 -13.91 18.09 4.78
CA THR A 32 -13.54 18.56 3.44
C THR A 32 -13.48 17.35 2.51
N LEU A 33 -14.21 17.41 1.39
CA LEU A 33 -14.25 16.34 0.40
C LEU A 33 -13.27 16.60 -0.75
N VAL A 34 -12.53 15.57 -1.15
CA VAL A 34 -11.59 15.60 -2.28
C VAL A 34 -11.82 14.38 -3.17
N PHE A 35 -11.88 14.56 -4.49
CA PHE A 35 -12.23 13.47 -5.41
C PHE A 35 -11.24 13.25 -6.56
N ASP A 36 -10.28 14.15 -6.72
CA ASP A 36 -9.33 14.11 -7.82
C ASP A 36 -8.02 14.77 -7.42
N ARG A 37 -7.06 14.75 -8.36
CA ARG A 37 -5.73 15.35 -8.18
C ARG A 37 -5.80 16.84 -7.90
N ALA A 38 -6.67 17.57 -8.60
CA ALA A 38 -6.81 19.01 -8.41
C ALA A 38 -7.32 19.34 -7.01
N GLY A 39 -8.31 18.60 -6.51
CA GLY A 39 -8.80 18.72 -5.15
C GLY A 39 -7.70 18.39 -4.13
N LEU A 40 -6.93 17.33 -4.36
CA LEU A 40 -5.83 16.90 -3.48
C LEU A 40 -4.70 17.95 -3.39
N GLU A 41 -4.41 18.64 -4.49
CA GLU A 41 -3.38 19.68 -4.55
C GLU A 41 -3.85 21.02 -3.98
N ASN A 42 -5.12 21.38 -4.17
CA ASN A 42 -5.63 22.72 -3.86
C ASN A 42 -6.30 22.86 -2.48
N PHE A 43 -6.66 21.77 -1.79
CA PHE A 43 -7.32 21.90 -0.50
C PHE A 43 -6.41 22.59 0.54
N PRO A 44 -6.96 23.46 1.41
CA PRO A 44 -6.18 24.22 2.37
C PRO A 44 -5.77 23.35 3.58
N ALA A 45 -4.72 22.54 3.40
CA ALA A 45 -4.27 21.56 4.41
C ALA A 45 -4.08 22.14 5.83
N TRP A 46 -3.67 23.40 5.94
CA TRP A 46 -3.49 24.10 7.22
C TRP A 46 -4.79 24.44 7.96
N ASN A 47 -5.92 24.48 7.26
CA ASN A 47 -7.24 24.80 7.82
C ASN A 47 -8.20 23.60 7.76
N THR A 48 -7.75 22.46 7.22
CA THR A 48 -8.59 21.27 7.09
C THR A 48 -8.48 20.41 8.34
N ARG A 49 -9.53 20.43 9.18
CA ARG A 49 -9.62 19.59 10.38
C ARG A 49 -9.92 18.14 10.06
N ARG A 50 -10.83 17.91 9.10
CA ARG A 50 -11.25 16.60 8.66
C ARG A 50 -11.22 16.52 7.15
N LEU A 51 -10.56 15.50 6.62
CA LEU A 51 -10.41 15.28 5.19
C LEU A 51 -10.95 13.89 4.84
N LEU A 52 -11.83 13.83 3.84
CA LEU A 52 -12.26 12.60 3.19
C LEU A 52 -11.96 12.72 1.70
N GLY A 53 -10.96 11.99 1.24
CA GLY A 53 -10.57 11.96 -0.17
C GLY A 53 -10.81 10.59 -0.80
N LEU A 54 -11.69 10.53 -1.79
CA LEU A 54 -12.01 9.34 -2.57
C LEU A 54 -11.56 9.57 -4.01
N VAL A 55 -10.28 9.30 -4.27
CA VAL A 55 -9.57 9.68 -5.49
C VAL A 55 -9.58 8.62 -6.58
N ALA A 56 -10.19 7.47 -6.31
CA ALA A 56 -10.40 6.39 -7.26
C ALA A 56 -11.81 5.78 -7.11
N PRO A 57 -12.42 5.24 -8.19
CA PRO A 57 -13.72 4.57 -8.13
C PRO A 57 -13.73 3.38 -7.18
N ASP A 58 -12.78 2.45 -7.37
CA ASP A 58 -12.53 1.30 -6.49
C ASP A 58 -11.10 1.43 -5.92
N ALA A 59 -10.23 0.44 -6.04
CA ALA A 59 -8.83 0.54 -5.62
C ALA A 59 -8.04 1.58 -6.44
N LEU A 60 -6.97 2.11 -5.84
CA LEU A 60 -5.98 2.88 -6.58
C LEU A 60 -5.41 2.04 -7.74
N PRO A 61 -5.19 2.63 -8.92
CA PRO A 61 -4.69 1.88 -10.06
C PRO A 61 -3.29 1.35 -9.80
N LEU A 62 -3.00 0.15 -10.31
CA LEU A 62 -1.63 -0.37 -10.35
C LEU A 62 -0.73 0.58 -11.13
N ALA A 63 0.49 0.77 -10.64
CA ALA A 63 1.52 1.54 -11.34
C ALA A 63 1.97 0.79 -12.60
N THR A 64 1.40 1.17 -13.74
CA THR A 64 1.79 0.69 -15.07
C THR A 64 2.94 1.55 -15.63
N SER A 65 3.56 1.10 -16.73
CA SER A 65 4.79 1.71 -17.30
C SER A 65 4.60 3.10 -17.91
N GLY A 66 3.39 3.65 -17.90
CA GLY A 66 3.11 4.94 -18.52
C GLY A 66 3.14 6.12 -17.56
N GLY A 67 2.93 5.90 -16.26
CA GLY A 67 2.71 6.98 -15.30
C GLY A 67 1.76 8.04 -15.86
N GLU A 68 0.52 7.64 -16.13
CA GLU A 68 -0.44 8.51 -16.82
C GLU A 68 -0.53 9.87 -16.12
N ALA A 69 -0.52 10.93 -16.92
CA ALA A 69 -0.65 12.29 -16.41
C ALA A 69 -1.94 12.38 -15.60
N GLY A 70 -1.83 12.73 -14.32
CA GLY A 70 -2.97 12.81 -13.40
C GLY A 70 -3.08 11.65 -12.41
N THR A 71 -2.41 10.50 -12.61
CA THR A 71 -2.47 9.38 -11.65
C THR A 71 -1.91 9.78 -10.29
N ILE A 72 -2.74 9.80 -9.25
CA ILE A 72 -2.32 10.07 -7.87
C ILE A 72 -1.49 8.87 -7.36
N ARG A 73 -0.28 9.14 -6.89
CA ARG A 73 0.62 8.12 -6.33
C ARG A 73 0.42 7.97 -4.82
N LEU A 74 0.86 6.83 -4.28
CA LEU A 74 0.86 6.61 -2.82
C LEU A 74 1.66 7.69 -2.09
N ALA A 75 2.81 8.08 -2.62
CA ALA A 75 3.64 9.14 -2.07
C ALA A 75 2.93 10.51 -2.05
N ASP A 76 2.11 10.82 -3.07
CA ASP A 76 1.33 12.06 -3.12
C ASP A 76 0.29 12.10 -1.99
N LEU A 77 -0.45 11.00 -1.81
CA LEU A 77 -1.44 10.85 -0.74
C LEU A 77 -0.79 10.95 0.64
N LEU A 78 0.34 10.27 0.82
CA LEU A 78 1.07 10.27 2.08
C LEU A 78 1.61 11.64 2.44
N ARG A 79 2.21 12.35 1.47
CA ARG A 79 2.68 13.73 1.67
C ARG A 79 1.54 14.63 2.15
N ARG A 80 0.40 14.61 1.46
CA ARG A 80 -0.76 15.44 1.82
C ARG A 80 -1.40 15.01 3.15
N SER A 81 -1.32 13.73 3.48
CA SER A 81 -1.77 13.23 4.79
C SER A 81 -0.93 13.80 5.92
N ILE A 82 0.40 13.71 5.79
CA ILE A 82 1.33 14.24 6.79
C ILE A 82 1.18 15.76 6.88
N GLU A 83 1.12 16.48 5.75
CA GLU A 83 0.92 17.94 5.75
C GLU A 83 -0.36 18.35 6.49
N THR A 84 -1.45 17.60 6.35
CA THR A 84 -2.71 17.88 7.05
C THR A 84 -2.60 17.59 8.55
N LEU A 85 -2.01 16.44 8.91
CA LEU A 85 -1.94 15.97 10.30
C LEU A 85 -0.86 16.68 11.13
N ALA A 86 0.23 17.14 10.49
CA ALA A 86 1.37 17.77 11.15
C ALA A 86 1.04 19.11 11.83
N TYR A 87 -0.12 19.71 11.52
CA TYR A 87 -0.61 20.90 12.23
C TYR A 87 -1.06 20.62 13.66
N ASN A 88 -1.35 19.36 14.01
CA ASN A 88 -1.69 19.00 15.37
C ASN A 88 -0.43 18.94 16.24
N LEU A 89 -0.29 19.88 17.17
CA LEU A 89 0.84 19.95 18.11
C LEU A 89 0.90 18.76 19.08
N LEU A 90 -0.21 18.03 19.27
CA LEU A 90 -0.24 16.80 20.07
C LEU A 90 0.32 15.59 19.30
N GLY A 91 0.70 15.77 18.03
CA GLY A 91 1.14 14.69 17.16
C GLY A 91 -0.01 14.02 16.41
N TYR A 92 0.30 12.93 15.72
CA TYR A 92 -0.66 12.17 14.94
C TYR A 92 -0.28 10.70 14.85
N PHE A 93 -1.28 9.87 14.59
CA PHE A 93 -1.12 8.48 14.21
C PHE A 93 -1.65 8.30 12.79
N LEU A 94 -0.80 7.83 11.88
CA LEU A 94 -1.14 7.64 10.47
C LEU A 94 -0.88 6.20 10.06
N VAL A 95 -1.93 5.54 9.56
CA VAL A 95 -1.85 4.20 8.97
C VAL A 95 -1.93 4.33 7.46
N VAL A 96 -1.01 3.67 6.76
CA VAL A 96 -0.97 3.62 5.30
C VAL A 96 -0.97 2.16 4.90
N ASP A 97 -1.99 1.74 4.16
CA ASP A 97 -2.05 0.39 3.59
C ASP A 97 -1.74 0.45 2.08
N HIS A 98 -0.95 -0.52 1.60
CA HIS A 98 -0.56 -0.63 0.20
C HIS A 98 -0.77 -2.07 -0.31
N PRO A 99 -2.03 -2.49 -0.51
CA PRO A 99 -2.37 -3.87 -0.84
C PRO A 99 -1.96 -4.27 -2.27
N LEU A 100 -1.60 -3.30 -3.10
CA LEU A 100 -1.33 -3.49 -4.53
C LEU A 100 -0.12 -4.39 -4.80
N VAL A 101 0.86 -4.46 -3.89
CA VAL A 101 1.98 -5.40 -3.98
C VAL A 101 1.47 -6.83 -3.92
N ALA A 102 0.63 -7.14 -2.93
CA ALA A 102 0.05 -8.47 -2.75
C ALA A 102 -0.93 -8.81 -3.89
N ALA A 103 -1.68 -7.83 -4.40
CA ALA A 103 -2.58 -8.02 -5.53
C ALA A 103 -1.81 -8.44 -6.81
N ALA A 104 -0.72 -7.73 -7.14
CA ALA A 104 0.12 -8.07 -8.29
C ALA A 104 0.85 -9.41 -8.10
N ALA A 105 1.39 -9.65 -6.90
CA ALA A 105 2.02 -10.92 -6.53
C ALA A 105 1.05 -12.10 -6.63
N GLY A 106 -0.19 -11.91 -6.19
CA GLY A 106 -1.27 -12.89 -6.28
C GLY A 106 -1.58 -13.31 -7.73
N GLN A 107 -1.32 -12.44 -8.71
CA GLN A 107 -1.47 -12.77 -10.13
C GLN A 107 -0.20 -13.33 -10.77
N ASN A 108 0.85 -13.59 -9.98
CA ASN A 108 2.21 -13.90 -10.41
C ASN A 108 2.83 -12.85 -11.35
N GLN A 109 2.42 -11.58 -11.22
CA GLN A 109 2.92 -10.48 -12.04
C GLN A 109 4.13 -9.81 -11.36
N ALA A 110 5.27 -10.50 -11.38
CA ALA A 110 6.46 -10.08 -10.65
C ALA A 110 6.93 -8.65 -11.00
N GLU A 111 6.91 -8.27 -12.28
CA GLU A 111 7.28 -6.93 -12.71
C GLU A 111 6.38 -5.85 -12.09
N LEU A 112 5.06 -6.09 -12.07
CA LEU A 112 4.11 -5.16 -11.45
C LEU A 112 4.27 -5.13 -9.93
N ALA A 113 4.51 -6.28 -9.29
CA ALA A 113 4.77 -6.34 -7.86
C ALA A 113 6.03 -5.54 -7.47
N VAL A 114 7.12 -5.64 -8.25
CA VAL A 114 8.34 -4.84 -8.05
C VAL A 114 8.08 -3.35 -8.24
N ARG A 115 7.29 -2.97 -9.26
CA ARG A 115 6.88 -1.57 -9.43
C ARG A 115 6.06 -1.06 -8.25
N GLN A 116 5.15 -1.88 -7.71
CA GLN A 116 4.41 -1.51 -6.49
C GLN A 116 5.30 -1.39 -5.26
N LEU A 117 6.33 -2.24 -5.14
CA LEU A 117 7.32 -2.13 -4.07
C LEU A 117 8.14 -0.84 -4.20
N HIS A 118 8.45 -0.41 -5.42
CA HIS A 118 9.11 0.87 -5.66
C HIS A 118 8.21 2.07 -5.31
N GLU A 119 6.89 1.98 -5.51
CA GLU A 119 5.95 3.00 -5.03
C GLU A 119 5.87 3.05 -3.50
N LEU A 120 5.96 1.90 -2.82
CA LEU A 120 6.08 1.85 -1.36
C LEU A 120 7.38 2.50 -0.88
N ASP A 121 8.50 2.20 -1.53
CA ASP A 121 9.81 2.79 -1.20
C ASP A 121 9.79 4.33 -1.30
N ARG A 122 9.21 4.88 -2.37
CA ARG A 122 9.00 6.33 -2.52
C ARG A 122 8.09 6.91 -1.43
N ALA A 123 7.07 6.16 -1.00
CA ALA A 123 6.20 6.57 0.09
C ALA A 123 6.98 6.59 1.42
N VAL A 124 7.83 5.60 1.69
CA VAL A 124 8.71 5.58 2.87
C VAL A 124 9.69 6.75 2.84
N GLU A 125 10.31 7.04 1.69
CA GLU A 125 11.17 8.22 1.52
C GLU A 125 10.40 9.52 1.83
N THR A 126 9.18 9.64 1.32
CA THR A 126 8.28 10.77 1.60
C THR A 126 7.99 10.88 3.10
N ALA A 127 7.63 9.78 3.77
CA ALA A 127 7.42 9.79 5.22
C ALA A 127 8.67 10.26 5.97
N ARG A 128 9.85 9.74 5.61
CA ARG A 128 11.12 10.12 6.24
C ARG A 128 11.44 11.60 6.07
N LYS A 129 11.01 12.20 4.96
CA LYS A 129 11.21 13.62 4.66
C LYS A 129 10.23 14.53 5.41
N TYR A 130 8.96 14.15 5.50
CA TYR A 130 7.88 15.04 5.93
C TYR A 130 7.35 14.76 7.35
N ALA A 131 7.52 13.56 7.91
CA ALA A 131 6.93 13.18 9.21
C ALA A 131 7.53 13.92 10.42
N GLY A 132 8.66 14.61 10.23
CA GLY A 132 9.35 15.33 11.29
C GLY A 132 10.31 14.44 12.09
N LYS A 133 11.16 15.09 12.91
CA LYS A 133 12.30 14.44 13.57
C LYS A 133 11.92 13.48 14.71
N ASN A 134 10.74 13.68 15.30
CA ASN A 134 10.26 12.88 16.44
C ASN A 134 9.36 11.72 16.01
N ALA A 135 9.11 11.52 14.72
CA ALA A 135 8.26 10.44 14.24
C ALA A 135 8.97 9.09 14.30
N LEU A 136 8.22 8.06 14.70
CA LEU A 136 8.54 6.66 14.45
C LEU A 136 7.82 6.24 13.16
N ILE A 137 8.57 5.81 12.15
CA ILE A 137 8.04 5.29 10.90
C ILE A 137 8.26 3.79 10.88
N LEU A 138 7.17 3.03 10.74
CA LEU A 138 7.18 1.57 10.74
C LEU A 138 6.62 1.04 9.43
N VAL A 139 7.39 0.18 8.77
CA VAL A 139 7.01 -0.53 7.55
C VAL A 139 6.89 -2.00 7.91
N TYR A 140 5.73 -2.59 7.70
CA TYR A 140 5.42 -3.94 8.17
C TYR A 140 4.73 -4.75 7.10
N CYS A 141 5.20 -5.99 6.90
CA CYS A 141 4.58 -6.98 6.05
C CYS A 141 4.44 -8.30 6.82
N PRO A 142 3.21 -8.72 7.19
CA PRO A 142 3.01 -9.90 8.03
C PRO A 142 3.23 -11.24 7.31
N TYR A 143 3.18 -11.25 5.99
CA TYR A 143 3.10 -12.48 5.20
C TYR A 143 3.81 -12.34 3.86
N SER A 144 4.14 -13.47 3.25
CA SER A 144 4.59 -13.57 1.86
C SER A 144 3.46 -14.09 0.97
N VAL A 145 3.55 -13.91 -0.35
CA VAL A 145 2.52 -14.34 -1.29
C VAL A 145 3.09 -15.35 -2.27
N GLY A 146 2.37 -16.45 -2.50
CA GLY A 146 2.59 -17.38 -3.61
C GLY A 146 3.92 -18.11 -3.66
N GLY A 147 4.74 -18.02 -2.60
CA GLY A 147 6.07 -18.63 -2.57
C GLY A 147 7.01 -18.06 -3.62
N PHE A 148 6.95 -16.73 -3.83
CA PHE A 148 7.85 -16.04 -4.75
C PHE A 148 9.32 -16.30 -4.39
N GLN A 149 10.10 -16.75 -5.38
CA GLN A 149 11.51 -17.05 -5.20
C GLN A 149 12.34 -16.70 -6.43
N PHE A 150 13.60 -16.36 -6.19
CA PHE A 150 14.61 -16.26 -7.23
C PHE A 150 15.19 -17.65 -7.49
N LEU A 151 15.20 -18.09 -8.74
CA LEU A 151 15.88 -19.30 -9.16
C LEU A 151 17.30 -18.96 -9.57
N GLU A 152 18.26 -19.71 -9.03
CA GLU A 152 19.63 -19.61 -9.52
C GLU A 152 19.71 -20.08 -10.97
N LYS A 153 20.44 -19.31 -11.78
CA LYS A 153 20.79 -19.73 -13.13
C LYS A 153 21.78 -20.89 -13.00
N SER A 154 21.38 -22.13 -13.33
CA SER A 154 22.32 -23.25 -13.30
C SER A 154 23.49 -22.96 -14.24
N LYS A 155 24.72 -23.22 -13.79
CA LYS A 155 25.93 -23.07 -14.61
C LYS A 155 26.03 -24.15 -15.71
N ASP A 156 25.29 -25.24 -15.56
CA ASP A 156 25.28 -26.38 -16.48
C ASP A 156 23.85 -26.71 -16.93
N THR A 157 23.57 -26.62 -18.23
CA THR A 157 23.34 -27.76 -19.14
C THR A 157 22.58 -27.33 -20.39
N ALA A 158 23.22 -27.57 -21.53
CA ALA A 158 22.72 -27.36 -22.88
C ALA A 158 21.62 -28.37 -23.32
N THR A 159 20.77 -28.86 -22.41
CA THR A 159 19.80 -29.95 -22.69
C THR A 159 18.35 -29.64 -22.35
N SER A 160 18.02 -28.47 -21.78
CA SER A 160 16.61 -28.03 -21.63
C SER A 160 16.29 -26.90 -22.60
N ASN A 161 15.46 -27.18 -23.61
CA ASN A 161 14.89 -26.17 -24.51
C ASN A 161 13.90 -25.20 -23.81
N ARG A 162 13.66 -25.35 -22.51
CA ARG A 162 12.87 -24.41 -21.72
C ARG A 162 13.79 -23.49 -20.93
N ARG A 163 13.96 -22.26 -21.42
CA ARG A 163 14.47 -21.15 -20.60
C ARG A 163 13.47 -20.90 -19.47
N LEU A 164 13.76 -21.41 -18.28
CA LEU A 164 13.00 -21.10 -17.08
C LEU A 164 13.20 -19.62 -16.74
N SER A 165 12.14 -18.98 -16.28
CA SER A 165 12.23 -17.63 -15.73
C SER A 165 13.14 -17.65 -14.49
N PRO A 166 14.01 -16.64 -14.29
CA PRO A 166 14.80 -16.52 -13.05
C PRO A 166 13.93 -16.21 -11.82
N LEU A 167 12.65 -15.91 -12.03
CA LEU A 167 11.65 -15.74 -10.99
C LEU A 167 10.63 -16.87 -11.11
N SER A 168 10.29 -17.50 -9.98
CA SER A 168 9.25 -18.52 -9.94
C SER A 168 8.30 -18.36 -8.75
N TRP A 169 7.15 -19.01 -8.86
CA TRP A 169 6.11 -19.06 -7.84
C TRP A 169 5.72 -20.51 -7.56
N HIS A 170 5.35 -20.82 -6.32
CA HIS A 170 4.83 -22.14 -5.97
C HIS A 170 3.38 -22.32 -6.42
N ASN A 171 2.54 -21.29 -6.26
CA ASN A 171 1.14 -21.35 -6.66
C ASN A 171 0.67 -20.05 -7.32
N GLY A 172 -0.47 -20.15 -8.01
CA GLY A 172 -1.09 -18.98 -8.62
C GLY A 172 -2.32 -19.31 -9.46
N PRO A 173 -2.78 -18.34 -10.27
CA PRO A 173 -4.04 -18.46 -11.01
C PRO A 173 -3.93 -19.36 -12.25
N GLY A 174 -2.72 -19.63 -12.76
CA GLY A 174 -2.50 -20.45 -13.96
C GLY A 174 -3.17 -19.90 -15.23
N LYS A 175 -3.24 -18.57 -15.37
CA LYS A 175 -3.81 -17.87 -16.52
C LYS A 175 -2.70 -17.40 -17.46
N LYS A 176 -3.05 -17.01 -18.70
CA LYS A 176 -2.09 -16.37 -19.62
C LYS A 176 -1.46 -15.15 -18.94
N GLY A 177 -0.12 -15.14 -18.83
CA GLY A 177 0.64 -14.10 -18.14
C GLY A 177 1.00 -14.39 -16.69
N SER A 178 0.49 -15.49 -16.09
CA SER A 178 1.03 -16.03 -14.84
C SER A 178 2.24 -16.92 -15.10
N ASP A 179 2.97 -17.25 -14.04
CA ASP A 179 4.10 -18.18 -14.13
C ASP A 179 3.61 -19.58 -14.58
N PRO A 180 4.08 -20.11 -15.73
CA PRO A 180 3.67 -21.42 -16.22
C PRO A 180 4.23 -22.59 -15.39
N THR A 181 5.18 -22.33 -14.49
CA THR A 181 5.78 -23.35 -13.61
C THR A 181 5.06 -23.48 -12.27
N ALA A 182 4.19 -22.52 -11.92
CA ALA A 182 3.44 -22.53 -10.67
C ALA A 182 2.29 -23.53 -10.71
N PHE A 183 1.97 -24.13 -9.55
CA PHE A 183 0.76 -24.94 -9.41
C PHE A 183 -0.48 -24.06 -9.59
N SER A 184 -1.26 -24.33 -10.63
CA SER A 184 -2.50 -23.62 -10.91
C SER A 184 -3.58 -24.02 -9.91
N THR A 185 -4.09 -23.03 -9.18
CA THR A 185 -5.23 -23.17 -8.26
C THR A 185 -6.51 -22.57 -8.84
N GLY A 186 -6.45 -21.94 -10.01
CA GLY A 186 -7.53 -21.14 -10.58
C GLY A 186 -7.86 -19.85 -9.81
N ARG A 187 -7.12 -19.56 -8.73
CA ARG A 187 -7.32 -18.41 -7.84
C ARG A 187 -6.01 -17.63 -7.70
N PRO A 188 -6.06 -16.36 -7.24
CA PRO A 188 -4.84 -15.64 -6.89
C PRO A 188 -3.99 -16.44 -5.89
N ALA A 189 -2.68 -16.32 -6.01
CA ALA A 189 -1.72 -16.99 -5.16
C ALA A 189 -2.00 -16.69 -3.68
N ALA A 190 -2.03 -17.73 -2.86
CA ALA A 190 -2.36 -17.60 -1.45
C ALA A 190 -1.19 -17.03 -0.63
N PRO A 191 -1.45 -16.40 0.53
CA PRO A 191 -0.41 -16.10 1.50
C PRO A 191 0.36 -17.37 1.88
N SER A 192 1.68 -17.27 1.99
CA SER A 192 2.55 -18.35 2.47
C SER A 192 2.96 -18.10 3.93
N ALA A 193 3.17 -19.19 4.67
CA ALA A 193 3.52 -19.19 6.10
C ALA A 193 4.98 -18.78 6.39
N GLY A 194 5.61 -18.02 5.49
CA GLY A 194 6.95 -17.47 5.73
C GLY A 194 6.94 -16.39 6.80
N PHE A 195 8.10 -16.10 7.39
CA PHE A 195 8.24 -14.95 8.27
C PHE A 195 7.90 -13.67 7.50
N GLY A 196 7.10 -12.82 8.14
CA GLY A 196 6.96 -11.43 7.75
C GLY A 196 8.25 -10.64 8.03
N TRP A 197 8.24 -9.37 7.66
CA TRP A 197 9.35 -8.45 7.96
C TRP A 197 8.83 -7.12 8.48
N VAL A 198 9.68 -6.45 9.24
CA VAL A 198 9.45 -5.11 9.75
C VAL A 198 10.73 -4.29 9.56
N ALA A 199 10.56 -3.03 9.14
CA ALA A 199 11.62 -2.04 9.10
C ALA A 199 11.14 -0.79 9.84
N ALA A 200 12.03 -0.16 10.60
CA ALA A 200 11.71 1.01 11.41
C ALA A 200 12.71 2.14 11.19
N TYR A 201 12.23 3.37 11.26
CA TYR A 201 13.02 4.58 11.11
C TYR A 201 12.60 5.64 12.12
N GLY A 202 13.54 6.52 12.48
CA GLY A 202 13.27 7.64 13.37
C GLY A 202 13.39 7.26 14.85
N ARG A 203 12.75 8.05 15.71
CA ARG A 203 12.88 7.92 17.16
C ARG A 203 12.17 6.66 17.65
N GLY A 204 12.83 5.83 18.46
CA GLY A 204 12.25 4.58 18.96
C GLY A 204 12.47 3.38 18.04
N SER A 205 13.08 3.57 16.86
CA SER A 205 13.37 2.48 15.92
C SER A 205 14.35 1.45 16.46
N GLU A 206 15.20 1.84 17.42
CA GLU A 206 16.13 0.96 18.13
C GLU A 206 15.46 -0.17 18.91
N GLN A 207 14.17 -0.03 19.24
CA GLN A 207 13.40 -1.05 19.94
C GLN A 207 12.93 -2.18 19.00
N ILE A 208 13.04 -1.98 17.69
CA ILE A 208 12.57 -2.92 16.67
C ILE A 208 13.78 -3.65 16.11
N SER A 209 14.05 -4.84 16.67
CA SER A 209 15.19 -5.67 16.26
C SER A 209 14.94 -7.16 16.53
N GLY A 210 15.65 -8.01 15.79
CA GLY A 210 15.55 -9.46 15.94
C GLY A 210 14.23 -10.04 15.42
N ILE A 211 13.85 -11.19 15.99
CA ILE A 211 12.58 -11.86 15.70
C ILE A 211 11.56 -11.40 16.74
N MET A 212 10.44 -10.85 16.27
CA MET A 212 9.40 -10.31 17.13
C MET A 212 8.05 -10.94 16.78
N ASN A 213 7.18 -11.05 17.77
CA ASN A 213 5.78 -11.37 17.52
C ASN A 213 4.93 -10.09 17.30
N PRO A 214 3.76 -10.17 16.64
CA PRO A 214 2.92 -9.00 16.40
C PRO A 214 2.46 -8.27 17.67
N GLY A 215 2.32 -8.98 18.80
CA GLY A 215 1.92 -8.41 20.08
C GLY A 215 3.00 -7.51 20.69
N GLU A 216 4.28 -7.87 20.56
CA GLU A 216 5.41 -7.04 20.96
C GLU A 216 5.47 -5.75 20.15
N LEU A 217 5.26 -5.85 18.83
CA LEU A 217 5.23 -4.68 17.96
C LEU A 217 4.08 -3.73 18.34
N HIS A 218 2.90 -4.28 18.61
CA HIS A 218 1.77 -3.53 19.13
C HIS A 218 2.11 -2.84 20.46
N ALA A 219 2.70 -3.55 21.41
CA ALA A 219 3.08 -2.99 22.70
C ALA A 219 4.10 -1.86 22.58
N ILE A 220 5.06 -1.94 21.65
CA ILE A 220 6.01 -0.85 21.36
C ILE A 220 5.25 0.38 20.83
N LEU A 221 4.38 0.20 19.84
CA LEU A 221 3.59 1.29 19.25
C LEU A 221 2.67 1.96 20.29
N SER A 222 2.00 1.17 21.13
CA SER A 222 1.11 1.69 22.18
C SER A 222 1.81 2.51 23.25
N ARG A 223 3.13 2.35 23.44
CA ARG A 223 3.91 3.17 24.39
C ARG A 223 4.38 4.50 23.80
N GLN A 224 4.30 4.66 22.47
CA GLN A 224 4.74 5.87 21.76
C GLN A 224 3.58 6.85 21.49
N LEU A 225 2.34 6.42 21.70
CA LEU A 225 1.10 7.20 21.59
C LEU A 225 0.66 7.70 22.96
#